data_AF-A0A9D8IEN2-F1
#
_entry.id   AF-A0A9D8IEN2-F1
#
_cell.length_a   1.000
_cell.length_b   1.000
_cell.length_c   1.000
_cell.angle_alpha   90.00
_cell.angle_beta   90.00
_cell.angle_gamma   90.00
#
_symmetry.space_group_name_H-M   'P 1'
#
loop_
_entity.id
_entity.type
_entity.pdbx_description
1 polymer ?
#
loop_
_entity_poly.entity_id
_entity_poly.type
_entity_poly.pdbx_seq_one_letter_code
_entity_poly.pdbx_strand_id
1 'polypeptide(L)' 'MTATGKKAKWGTIAVDSEIISLGSALKIEGFEDTIFRAEDVGGSVKGKHIDIWFPDHQQALKFGKQMKHIWYDRKNLES' A
#
# COMPACT_ATOMS: atom_id res chain seq x y z
N MET A 1 11.27 -10.62 -6.42
CA MET A 1 11.42 -10.86 -4.97
C MET A 1 11.23 -9.52 -4.29
N THR A 2 10.14 -9.32 -3.55
CA THR A 2 10.01 -8.18 -2.64
C THR A 2 11.07 -8.32 -1.55
N ALA A 3 11.61 -7.20 -1.06
CA ALA A 3 12.79 -7.18 -0.16
C ALA A 3 12.56 -7.93 1.17
N THR A 4 11.30 -8.20 1.50
CA THR A 4 10.87 -9.13 2.52
C THR A 4 10.35 -10.41 1.83
N GLY A 5 10.96 -11.57 2.10
CA GLY A 5 10.64 -12.86 1.47
C GLY A 5 9.23 -13.44 1.73
N LYS A 6 8.21 -12.61 1.96
CA LYS A 6 6.79 -13.02 2.02
C LYS A 6 6.14 -12.83 0.66
N LYS A 7 5.35 -13.82 0.23
CA LYS A 7 4.49 -13.70 -0.96
C LYS A 7 3.59 -12.47 -0.79
N ALA A 8 3.84 -11.41 -1.56
CA ALA A 8 2.92 -10.30 -1.68
C ALA A 8 1.53 -10.84 -2.03
N LYS A 9 0.54 -10.54 -1.18
CA LYS A 9 -0.86 -10.89 -1.42
C LYS A 9 -1.60 -9.61 -1.83
N TRP A 10 -2.69 -9.77 -2.57
CA TRP A 10 -3.60 -8.65 -2.82
C TRP A 10 -4.00 -8.01 -1.48
N GLY A 11 -3.79 -6.70 -1.35
CA GLY A 11 -3.96 -5.96 -0.10
C GLY A 11 -2.67 -5.63 0.64
N THR A 12 -1.49 -6.10 0.20
CA THR A 12 -0.20 -5.66 0.74
C THR A 12 0.36 -4.50 -0.10
N ILE A 13 0.85 -3.44 0.56
CA ILE A 13 1.50 -2.29 -0.09
C ILE A 13 2.88 -2.00 0.50
N ALA A 14 3.76 -1.46 -0.34
CA ALA A 14 5.05 -0.95 0.08
C ALA A 14 4.95 0.56 0.35
N VAL A 15 5.39 0.99 1.53
CA VAL A 15 5.31 2.39 1.97
C VAL A 15 6.65 2.89 2.50
N ASP A 16 6.78 4.21 2.61
CA ASP A 16 7.83 4.83 3.41
C ASP A 16 7.49 4.72 4.90
N SER A 17 8.32 3.99 5.66
CA SER A 17 8.14 3.80 7.10
C SER A 17 8.26 5.07 7.94
N GLU A 18 8.91 6.12 7.43
CA GLU A 18 9.04 7.41 8.12
C GLU A 18 7.73 8.22 8.07
N ILE A 19 6.86 7.95 7.07
CA ILE A 19 5.55 8.60 6.93
C ILE A 19 4.42 7.68 7.39
N ILE A 20 4.49 6.40 7.02
CA ILE A 20 3.45 5.41 7.27
C ILE A 20 4.08 4.24 8.03
N SER A 21 3.70 4.10 9.29
CA SER A 21 4.18 2.98 10.11
C SER A 21 3.73 1.64 9.53
N LEU A 22 4.64 0.66 9.51
CA LEU A 22 4.32 -0.71 9.16
C LEU A 22 3.19 -1.27 10.04
N GLY A 23 2.36 -2.13 9.47
CA GLY A 23 1.15 -2.66 10.08
C GLY A 23 -0.05 -1.74 9.98
N SER A 24 0.11 -0.50 9.51
CA SER A 24 -1.01 0.42 9.29
C SER A 24 -1.97 -0.12 8.24
N ALA A 25 -3.26 -0.03 8.55
CA ALA A 25 -4.33 -0.25 7.60
C ALA A 25 -4.67 1.07 6.89
N LEU A 26 -4.68 1.06 5.57
CA LEU A 26 -4.86 2.23 4.72
C LEU A 26 -5.99 2.01 3.73
N LYS A 27 -6.77 3.05 3.49
CA LYS A 27 -7.75 3.13 2.41
C LYS A 27 -7.24 4.06 1.34
N ILE A 28 -7.33 3.63 0.10
CA ILE A 28 -6.88 4.39 -1.07
C ILE A 28 -8.10 4.80 -1.86
N GLU A 29 -8.16 6.07 -2.24
CA GLU A 29 -9.23 6.60 -3.08
C GLU A 29 -9.33 5.82 -4.41
N GLY A 30 -10.52 5.29 -4.70
CA GLY A 30 -10.76 4.40 -5.84
C GLY A 30 -10.68 2.90 -5.52
N PHE A 31 -10.32 2.53 -4.28
CA PHE A 31 -10.31 1.16 -3.78
C PHE A 31 -11.09 1.07 -2.45
N GLU A 32 -12.34 1.49 -2.46
CA GLU A 32 -13.17 1.59 -1.24
C GLU A 32 -13.44 0.21 -0.61
N ASP A 33 -13.53 -0.84 -1.43
CA ASP A 33 -13.76 -2.22 -0.99
C ASP A 33 -12.48 -2.94 -0.53
N THR A 34 -11.32 -2.27 -0.56
CA THR A 34 -10.03 -2.88 -0.21
C THR A 34 -9.30 -2.07 0.86
N ILE A 35 -9.01 -2.73 1.99
CA ILE A 35 -8.11 -2.19 3.00
C ILE A 35 -6.72 -2.72 2.72
N PHE A 36 -5.78 -1.81 2.47
CA PHE A 36 -4.38 -2.15 2.24
C PHE A 36 -3.60 -2.14 3.55
N ARG A 37 -2.64 -3.05 3.68
CA ARG A 37 -1.73 -3.11 4.83
C ARG A 37 -0.32 -2.77 4.37
N ALA A 38 0.30 -1.84 5.10
CA ALA A 38 1.71 -1.53 4.98
C ALA A 38 2.53 -2.68 5.58
N GLU A 39 2.90 -3.68 4.79
CA GLU A 39 3.74 -4.79 5.26
C GLU A 39 5.17 -4.76 4.71
N ASP A 40 5.45 -3.92 3.72
CA ASP A 40 6.79 -3.78 3.13
C ASP A 40 7.31 -2.35 3.23
N VAL A 41 8.60 -2.22 3.53
CA VAL A 41 9.32 -0.94 3.46
C VAL A 41 10.23 -1.01 2.26
N GLY A 42 9.89 -0.25 1.22
CA GLY A 42 10.81 -0.07 0.12
C GLY A 42 11.90 0.89 0.57
N GLY A 43 13.13 0.43 0.80
CA GLY A 43 14.25 1.32 1.15
C GLY A 43 14.56 2.40 0.09
N SER A 44 14.01 2.25 -1.13
CA SER A 44 14.04 3.24 -2.23
C SER A 44 12.73 4.04 -2.39
N VAL A 45 11.67 3.70 -1.65
CA VAL A 45 10.39 4.41 -1.62
C VAL A 45 10.48 5.45 -0.51
N LYS A 46 11.00 6.63 -0.85
CA LYS A 46 11.09 7.77 0.06
C LYS A 46 10.05 8.82 -0.28
N GLY A 47 9.40 9.38 0.75
CA GLY A 47 8.37 10.40 0.63
C GLY A 47 6.95 9.83 0.49
N LYS A 48 6.03 10.67 0.01
CA LYS A 48 4.59 10.33 -0.17
C LYS A 48 4.36 9.43 -1.38
N HIS A 49 5.03 8.30 -1.44
CA HIS A 49 4.93 7.33 -2.52
C HIS A 49 4.50 5.98 -1.95
N ILE A 50 3.51 5.36 -2.58
CA ILE A 50 3.03 4.03 -2.23
C ILE A 50 3.01 3.21 -3.52
N ASP A 51 3.53 1.99 -3.44
CA ASP A 51 3.45 1.03 -4.54
C ASP A 51 2.33 0.03 -4.25
N ILE A 52 1.31 0.02 -5.13
CA ILE A 52 0.19 -0.92 -5.05
C ILE A 52 0.51 -2.10 -5.95
N TRP A 53 0.57 -3.29 -5.35
CA TRP A 53 0.74 -4.51 -6.12
C TRP A 53 -0.54 -4.87 -6.88
N PHE A 54 -0.42 -5.07 -8.20
CA PHE A 54 -1.49 -5.58 -9.04
C PHE A 54 -1.18 -7.00 -9.54
N PRO A 55 -2.18 -7.91 -9.58
CA PRO A 55 -2.00 -9.27 -10.09
C PRO A 55 -1.88 -9.30 -11.61
N ASP A 56 -2.42 -8.29 -12.30
CA ASP A 56 -2.43 -8.19 -13.75
C ASP A 56 -1.65 -6.94 -14.20
N HIS A 57 -0.68 -7.15 -15.09
CA HIS A 57 0.18 -6.07 -15.57
C HIS A 57 -0.57 -5.06 -16.45
N GLN A 58 -1.60 -5.48 -17.21
CA GLN A 58 -2.39 -4.53 -17.99
C GLN A 58 -3.23 -3.63 -17.07
N GLN A 59 -3.76 -4.15 -15.96
CA GLN A 59 -4.44 -3.33 -14.96
C GLN A 59 -3.49 -2.30 -14.34
N ALA A 60 -2.26 -2.70 -14.00
CA ALA A 60 -1.24 -1.77 -13.52
C ALA A 60 -0.94 -0.65 -14.53
N LEU A 61 -0.81 -0.99 -15.82
CA LEU A 61 -0.57 -0.03 -16.89
C LEU A 61 -1.75 0.92 -17.11
N LYS A 62 -2.99 0.41 -17.07
CA LYS A 62 -4.21 1.23 -17.18
C LYS A 62 -4.37 2.16 -15.98
N PHE A 63 -4.03 1.69 -14.78
CA PHE A 63 -4.06 2.50 -13.58
C PHE A 63 -3.00 3.61 -13.64
N GLY A 64 -1.79 3.27 -14.09
CA GLY A 64 -0.70 4.22 -14.23
C GLY A 64 -0.28 4.84 -12.89
N LYS A 65 0.48 5.94 -12.97
CA LYS A 65 0.90 6.71 -11.79
C LYS A 65 -0.08 7.85 -11.53
N GLN A 66 -0.75 7.80 -10.39
CA GLN A 66 -1.75 8.78 -10.01
C GLN A 66 -1.56 9.22 -8.56
N MET A 67 -1.81 10.51 -8.29
CA MET A 67 -1.91 11.01 -6.93
C MET A 67 -3.34 10.78 -6.45
N LYS A 68 -3.46 10.10 -5.31
CA LYS A 68 -4.74 9.75 -4.69
C LYS A 68 -4.70 10.09 -3.22
N HIS A 69 -5.87 10.38 -2.66
CA HIS A 69 -6.00 10.53 -1.22
C HIS A 69 -5.94 9.16 -0.53
N ILE A 70 -5.23 9.14 0.60
CA ILE A 70 -5.04 7.95 1.42
C ILE A 70 -5.47 8.30 2.83
N TRP A 71 -6.24 7.41 3.45
CA TRP A 71 -6.71 7.56 4.82
C TRP A 71 -6.25 6.39 5.66
N TYR A 72 -5.88 6.66 6.92
CA TYR A 72 -5.69 5.61 7.92
C TYR A 72 -7.04 5.01 8.29
N ASP A 73 -7.18 3.70 8.13
CA ASP A 73 -8.33 2.98 8.66
C ASP A 73 -8.19 2.90 10.19
N ARG A 74 -8.91 3.77 10.89
CA ARG A 74 -8.87 3.84 12.36
C ARG A 74 -9.71 2.75 13.05
N LYS A 75 -10.27 1.77 12.33
CA LYS A 75 -11.16 0.75 12.93
C LYS A 75 -10.47 -0.25 13.87
N ASN A 76 -9.15 -0.13 14.12
CA ASN A 76 -8.41 -1.01 15.04
C ASN A 76 -7.75 -0.28 16.23
N LEU A 77 -8.16 0.95 16.56
CA LEU A 77 -7.65 1.68 17.73
C LEU A 77 -8.49 1.51 19.00
N GLU A 78 -9.54 0.69 18.96
CA GLU A 78 -10.34 0.35 20.14
C GLU A 78 -10.13 -1.13 20.49
N SER A 79 -9.12 -1.39 21.31
CA SER A 79 -8.95 -2.60 22.11
C SER A 79 -8.15 -2.27 23.35
#